data_AF-A0A2N2ISP6-F1
#
_entry.id   AF-A0A2N2ISP6-F1
#
_cell.length_a   1.000
_cell.length_b   1.000
_cell.length_c   1.000
_cell.angle_alpha   90.00
_cell.angle_beta   90.00
_cell.angle_gamma   90.00
#
_symmetry.space_group_name_H-M   'P 1'
#
loop_
_entity.id
_entity.type
_entity.pdbx_description
1 polymer ?
#
loop_
_entity_poly.entity_id
_entity_poly.type
_entity_poly.pdbx_seq_one_letter_code
_entity_poly.pdbx_strand_id
1 'polypeptide(L)'
;MVGASLGVLLASSAARAELTGAEKAQVRSYVDGASLANVGRLRALVARPDLTEKQATDALSAALRPKPFTDATEAFLEALLFGPSSLASRSNLLPSVVQALLLRADAIFVQQPGDPMRGDGRAGRELLQLHTFVYEMLVEAMRDGVGVAGLRADARLSVARAYAEHTERHRSFLAFSSRVQDPMLRLRVLVALVLRKASDGVMDRAEVARVLDLGPTANGLFVRSGTLFEDAGLGPEVRRREVVGMLERVPGALSGTEVVVVSKASRAGWVSSGVLFLRTPLGPVAPRRGDAWPAVVKTADPEEALFEAAWVGTSAVAARRLARDPGWDARVSRSMDRAAGQGQDHLAPWVVDRSLDRNAGQAGTVSSRDFVAAPATLLLLDARRTVELSLMRSLSGNFEAFEQVLLGLELLVPPGGSGDGPVEVTLGRVMQGGVEPVVARVVLRGGRAVALELDADRVEAKLDEQGKVVAVLRNGGTFEVGDLAAIEVPSVAGDRWDVGDLRLVRLWGMPRIGALGHRRFLAIGGEREGLHGVHTQAPSADHRVTGRLWVERKGGLVVRVSPGPAGFHGVAVMIQCGDRCMARLMRWDGKSEGYDIAGPVEL
;
A
#
# COMPACT_ATOMS: atom_id res chain seq x y z
N MET A 1 13.82 -83.16 31.32
CA MET A 1 13.58 -82.21 32.43
C MET A 1 13.37 -80.84 31.80
N VAL A 2 12.16 -80.32 31.96
CA VAL A 2 11.66 -79.07 31.37
C VAL A 2 11.99 -77.93 32.33
N GLY A 3 12.53 -76.82 31.81
CA GLY A 3 12.67 -75.56 32.52
C GLY A 3 12.17 -74.43 31.64
N ALA A 4 10.87 -74.12 31.75
CA ALA A 4 10.24 -73.01 31.06
C ALA A 4 10.14 -71.82 32.02
N SER A 5 10.93 -70.78 31.78
CA SER A 5 10.85 -69.50 32.47
C SER A 5 9.76 -68.66 31.81
N LEU A 6 8.58 -68.61 32.42
CA LEU A 6 7.47 -67.77 32.01
C LEU A 6 7.75 -66.31 32.46
N GLY A 7 8.26 -65.49 31.57
CA GLY A 7 8.35 -64.03 31.77
C GLY A 7 6.99 -63.39 31.57
N VAL A 8 6.33 -63.03 32.68
CA VAL A 8 5.08 -62.25 32.65
C VAL A 8 5.42 -60.80 32.27
N LEU A 9 5.13 -60.43 31.02
CA LEU A 9 5.07 -59.05 30.56
C LEU A 9 3.84 -58.37 31.20
N LEU A 10 4.07 -57.59 32.26
CA LEU A 10 3.07 -56.66 32.79
C LEU A 10 2.91 -55.49 31.81
N ALA A 11 1.99 -55.64 30.85
CA ALA A 11 1.43 -54.52 30.12
C ALA A 11 0.47 -53.77 31.06
N SER A 12 0.96 -52.74 31.75
CA SER A 12 0.14 -51.79 32.49
C SER A 12 -0.63 -50.91 31.51
N SER A 13 -1.86 -51.32 31.17
CA SER A 13 -2.83 -50.41 30.56
C SER A 13 -3.14 -49.31 31.58
N ALA A 14 -2.77 -48.06 31.30
CA ALA A 14 -3.19 -46.93 32.12
C ALA A 14 -4.72 -46.89 32.17
N ALA A 15 -5.30 -47.12 33.35
CA ALA A 15 -6.73 -46.99 33.57
C ALA A 15 -7.11 -45.51 33.36
N ARG A 16 -7.76 -45.22 32.23
CA ARG A 16 -8.31 -43.89 31.93
C ARG A 16 -9.59 -43.72 32.74
N ALA A 17 -9.60 -42.81 33.71
CA ALA A 17 -10.80 -42.53 34.48
C ALA A 17 -11.67 -41.49 33.76
N GLU A 18 -12.97 -41.76 33.64
CA GLU A 18 -13.92 -40.76 33.15
C GLU A 18 -14.33 -39.79 34.26
N LEU A 19 -14.68 -38.55 33.90
CA LEU A 19 -15.35 -37.65 34.83
C LEU A 19 -16.72 -38.23 35.23
N THR A 20 -16.94 -38.34 36.55
CA THR A 20 -18.21 -38.73 37.15
C THR A 20 -19.31 -37.70 36.85
N GLY A 21 -20.58 -38.09 37.02
CA GLY A 21 -21.71 -37.17 36.87
C GLY A 21 -21.61 -35.94 37.79
N ALA A 22 -21.09 -36.12 39.01
CA ALA A 22 -20.88 -35.04 39.97
C ALA A 22 -19.76 -34.08 39.52
N GLU A 23 -18.65 -34.60 39.01
CA GLU A 23 -17.56 -33.76 38.47
C GLU A 23 -18.01 -33.00 37.22
N LYS A 24 -18.79 -33.62 36.32
CA LYS A 24 -19.39 -32.93 35.16
C LYS A 24 -20.31 -31.79 35.59
N ALA A 25 -21.10 -31.99 36.66
CA ALA A 25 -21.95 -30.95 37.23
C ALA A 25 -21.13 -29.80 37.86
N GLN A 26 -20.01 -30.12 38.52
CA GLN A 26 -19.09 -29.11 39.06
C GLN A 26 -18.42 -28.30 37.94
N VAL A 27 -17.96 -28.93 36.87
CA VAL A 27 -17.42 -28.23 35.69
C VAL A 27 -18.44 -27.23 35.15
N ARG A 28 -19.70 -27.67 34.97
CA ARG A 28 -20.79 -26.78 34.54
C ARG A 28 -21.01 -25.63 35.53
N SER A 29 -21.07 -25.92 36.83
CA SER A 29 -21.25 -24.89 37.86
C SER A 29 -20.12 -23.85 37.88
N TYR A 30 -18.87 -24.26 37.67
CA TYR A 30 -17.73 -23.35 37.68
C TYR A 30 -17.69 -22.46 36.44
N VAL A 31 -17.97 -23.01 35.27
CA VAL A 31 -18.09 -22.23 34.02
C VAL A 31 -19.29 -21.29 34.10
N ASP A 32 -20.43 -21.76 34.63
CA ASP A 32 -21.66 -20.99 34.76
C ASP A 32 -21.50 -19.77 35.67
N GLY A 33 -20.76 -19.91 36.76
CA GLY A 33 -20.46 -18.81 37.66
C GLY A 33 -19.35 -17.88 37.17
N ALA A 34 -18.55 -18.31 36.18
CA ALA A 34 -17.39 -17.59 35.63
C ALA A 34 -16.48 -16.92 36.68
N SER A 35 -16.41 -17.50 37.89
CA SER A 35 -15.71 -16.90 39.02
C SER A 35 -14.24 -17.26 38.99
N LEU A 36 -13.37 -16.24 38.94
CA LEU A 36 -11.91 -16.41 38.92
C LEU A 36 -11.38 -17.27 40.09
N ALA A 37 -12.07 -17.26 41.24
CA ALA A 37 -11.72 -18.08 42.41
C ALA A 37 -11.82 -19.60 42.15
N ASN A 38 -12.65 -20.02 41.19
CA ASN A 38 -12.88 -21.44 40.87
C ASN A 38 -11.96 -21.98 39.76
N VAL A 39 -11.15 -21.11 39.13
CA VAL A 39 -10.29 -21.48 37.99
C VAL A 39 -9.34 -22.63 38.33
N GLY A 40 -8.69 -22.57 39.50
CA GLY A 40 -7.76 -23.63 39.93
C GLY A 40 -8.46 -24.98 40.14
N ARG A 41 -9.71 -24.96 40.63
CA ARG A 41 -10.52 -26.17 40.85
C ARG A 41 -10.97 -26.77 39.53
N LEU A 42 -11.44 -25.93 38.60
CA LEU A 42 -11.78 -26.38 37.25
C LEU A 42 -10.56 -26.99 36.56
N ARG A 43 -9.40 -26.32 36.60
CA ARG A 43 -8.14 -26.83 36.02
C ARG A 43 -7.79 -28.21 36.57
N ALA A 44 -7.90 -28.40 37.89
CA ALA A 44 -7.62 -29.68 38.53
C ALA A 44 -8.56 -30.81 38.07
N LEU A 45 -9.78 -30.49 37.61
CA LEU A 45 -10.74 -31.46 37.08
C LEU A 45 -10.51 -31.76 35.60
N VAL A 46 -10.29 -30.74 34.77
CA VAL A 46 -10.25 -30.92 33.30
C VAL A 46 -8.84 -31.13 32.74
N ALA A 47 -7.78 -30.82 33.50
CA ALA A 47 -6.39 -31.04 33.08
C ALA A 47 -5.77 -32.33 33.63
N ARG A 48 -6.59 -33.25 34.16
CA ARG A 48 -6.07 -34.46 34.77
C ARG A 48 -5.34 -35.33 33.73
N PRO A 49 -4.19 -35.93 34.08
CA PRO A 49 -3.38 -36.71 33.14
C PRO A 49 -4.04 -38.01 32.69
N ASP A 50 -5.03 -38.52 33.42
CA ASP A 50 -5.81 -39.71 33.10
C ASP A 50 -7.03 -39.45 32.21
N LEU A 51 -7.36 -38.16 31.97
CA LEU A 51 -8.47 -37.74 31.13
C LEU A 51 -8.03 -37.62 29.67
N THR A 52 -8.83 -38.13 28.74
CA THR A 52 -8.60 -37.91 27.31
C THR A 52 -9.05 -36.50 26.89
N GLU A 53 -8.44 -35.97 25.82
CA GLU A 53 -8.84 -34.69 25.23
C GLU A 53 -10.33 -34.64 24.89
N LYS A 54 -10.90 -35.75 24.39
CA LYS A 54 -12.33 -35.88 24.10
C LYS A 54 -13.18 -35.71 25.36
N GLN A 55 -12.83 -36.37 26.46
CA GLN A 55 -13.61 -36.30 27.70
C GLN A 55 -13.55 -34.89 28.34
N ALA A 56 -12.40 -34.22 28.26
CA ALA A 56 -12.26 -32.82 28.68
C ALA A 56 -13.13 -31.89 27.80
N THR A 57 -13.08 -32.10 26.48
CA THR A 57 -13.88 -31.36 25.50
C THR A 57 -15.38 -31.55 25.72
N ASP A 58 -15.84 -32.78 25.93
CA ASP A 58 -17.25 -33.09 26.17
C ASP A 58 -17.76 -32.38 27.44
N ALA A 59 -16.96 -32.37 28.52
CA ALA A 59 -17.33 -31.68 29.76
C ALA A 59 -17.38 -30.16 29.60
N LEU A 60 -16.38 -29.56 28.93
CA LEU A 60 -16.33 -28.12 28.67
C LEU A 60 -17.43 -27.66 27.70
N SER A 61 -17.66 -28.42 26.62
CA SER A 61 -18.71 -28.12 25.63
C SER A 61 -20.10 -28.19 26.25
N ALA A 62 -20.36 -29.18 27.11
CA ALA A 62 -21.62 -29.31 27.84
C ALA A 62 -21.91 -28.14 28.81
N ALA A 63 -20.90 -27.31 29.11
CA ALA A 63 -21.03 -26.09 29.91
C ALA A 63 -21.08 -24.83 29.02
N LEU A 64 -20.22 -24.73 28.00
CA LEU A 64 -20.07 -23.54 27.16
C LEU A 64 -21.13 -23.44 26.04
N ARG A 65 -21.46 -24.54 25.37
CA ARG A 65 -22.36 -24.54 24.19
C ARG A 65 -23.75 -23.93 24.44
N PRO A 66 -24.42 -24.18 25.58
CA PRO A 66 -25.79 -23.68 25.81
C PRO A 66 -25.90 -22.17 26.03
N LYS A 67 -24.78 -21.46 26.29
CA LYS A 67 -24.79 -20.06 26.74
C LYS A 67 -23.98 -19.15 25.81
N PRO A 68 -24.31 -17.86 25.73
CA PRO A 68 -23.48 -16.90 25.02
C PRO A 68 -22.08 -16.79 25.62
N PHE A 69 -21.08 -16.63 24.76
CA PHE A 69 -19.74 -16.22 25.15
C PHE A 69 -19.75 -14.74 25.54
N THR A 70 -19.29 -14.42 26.75
CA THR A 70 -19.32 -13.07 27.34
C THR A 70 -17.95 -12.70 27.88
N ASP A 71 -17.70 -11.41 28.13
CA ASP A 71 -16.44 -10.91 28.70
C ASP A 71 -16.07 -11.62 30.02
N ALA A 72 -17.05 -11.97 30.85
CA ALA A 72 -16.82 -12.71 32.09
C ALA A 72 -16.34 -14.15 31.81
N THR A 73 -16.94 -14.82 30.83
CA THR A 73 -16.51 -16.15 30.38
C THR A 73 -15.12 -16.10 29.77
N GLU A 74 -14.84 -15.07 28.97
CA GLU A 74 -13.54 -14.81 28.34
C GLU A 74 -12.45 -14.66 29.39
N ALA A 75 -12.61 -13.74 30.34
CA ALA A 75 -11.65 -13.53 31.44
C ALA A 75 -11.45 -14.80 32.29
N PHE A 76 -12.51 -15.58 32.50
CA PHE A 76 -12.42 -16.85 33.22
C PHE A 76 -11.61 -17.91 32.46
N LEU A 77 -11.80 -18.05 31.14
CA LEU A 77 -11.02 -18.98 30.30
C LEU A 77 -9.59 -18.51 30.10
N GLU A 78 -9.36 -17.20 30.00
CA GLU A 78 -8.02 -16.61 29.99
C GLU A 78 -7.27 -16.96 31.28
N ALA A 79 -7.89 -16.76 32.45
CA ALA A 79 -7.31 -17.14 33.73
C ALA A 79 -7.08 -18.66 33.83
N LEU A 80 -7.95 -19.49 33.24
CA LEU A 80 -7.79 -20.94 33.17
C LEU A 80 -6.51 -21.34 32.42
N LEU A 81 -6.27 -20.73 31.28
CA LEU A 81 -5.18 -21.10 30.37
C LEU A 81 -3.87 -20.36 30.65
N PHE A 82 -3.92 -19.12 31.13
CA PHE A 82 -2.75 -18.25 31.29
C PHE A 82 -2.53 -17.77 32.72
N GLY A 83 -3.45 -18.03 33.65
CA GLY A 83 -3.29 -17.68 35.06
C GLY A 83 -2.15 -18.42 35.78
N PRO A 84 -1.88 -18.09 37.05
CA PRO A 84 -0.81 -18.72 37.84
C PRO A 84 -0.95 -20.25 37.85
N SER A 85 0.18 -20.96 37.69
CA SER A 85 0.25 -22.44 37.65
C SER A 85 -0.47 -23.12 36.48
N SER A 86 -0.91 -22.37 35.45
CA SER A 86 -1.52 -22.95 34.24
C SER A 86 -0.54 -23.71 33.35
N LEU A 87 0.73 -23.36 33.43
CA LEU A 87 1.74 -23.69 32.43
C LEU A 87 1.82 -25.18 32.08
N ALA A 88 1.93 -26.05 33.08
CA ALA A 88 2.05 -27.50 32.88
C ALA A 88 0.81 -28.11 32.20
N SER A 89 -0.35 -27.46 32.33
CA SER A 89 -1.62 -27.93 31.77
C SER A 89 -1.97 -27.31 30.42
N ARG A 90 -1.30 -26.24 29.98
CA ARG A 90 -1.67 -25.44 28.79
C ARG A 90 -1.84 -26.28 27.53
N SER A 91 -0.85 -27.12 27.23
CA SER A 91 -0.86 -27.95 26.02
C SER A 91 -1.90 -29.08 26.06
N ASN A 92 -2.39 -29.46 27.26
CA ASN A 92 -3.47 -30.44 27.39
C ASN A 92 -4.85 -29.77 27.33
N LEU A 93 -4.98 -28.57 27.90
CA LEU A 93 -6.27 -27.87 28.01
C LEU A 93 -6.65 -27.06 26.79
N LEU A 94 -5.70 -26.40 26.14
CA LEU A 94 -6.00 -25.48 25.04
C LEU A 94 -6.80 -26.14 23.92
N PRO A 95 -6.44 -27.34 23.41
CA PRO A 95 -7.23 -28.00 22.37
C PRO A 95 -8.70 -28.24 22.78
N SER A 96 -8.92 -28.66 24.03
CA SER A 96 -10.27 -28.92 24.54
C SER A 96 -11.11 -27.65 24.72
N VAL A 97 -10.50 -26.56 25.18
CA VAL A 97 -11.17 -25.25 25.27
C VAL A 97 -11.53 -24.75 23.87
N VAL A 98 -10.60 -24.83 22.92
CA VAL A 98 -10.85 -24.40 21.53
C VAL A 98 -11.96 -25.23 20.88
N GLN A 99 -11.93 -26.55 21.00
CA GLN A 99 -13.00 -27.41 20.44
C GLN A 99 -14.36 -27.09 21.08
N ALA A 100 -14.43 -26.88 22.40
CA ALA A 100 -15.67 -26.49 23.07
C ALA A 100 -16.21 -25.14 22.57
N LEU A 101 -15.33 -24.15 22.33
CA LEU A 101 -15.68 -22.87 21.74
C LEU A 101 -16.13 -23.01 20.27
N LEU A 102 -15.45 -23.81 19.46
CA LEU A 102 -15.87 -24.08 18.08
C LEU A 102 -17.25 -24.74 18.03
N LEU A 103 -17.57 -25.66 18.96
CA LEU A 103 -18.91 -26.24 19.08
C LEU A 103 -19.99 -25.22 19.45
N ARG A 104 -19.63 -24.14 20.17
CA ARG A 104 -20.51 -22.99 20.39
C ARG A 104 -20.68 -22.17 19.12
N ALA A 105 -19.60 -21.86 18.40
CA ALA A 105 -19.65 -21.17 17.12
C ALA A 105 -20.51 -21.94 16.10
N ASP A 106 -20.35 -23.25 16.02
CA ASP A 106 -21.15 -24.15 15.18
C ASP A 106 -22.63 -24.06 15.51
N ALA A 107 -23.00 -23.99 16.80
CA ALA A 107 -24.38 -23.83 17.21
C ALA A 107 -24.97 -22.49 16.72
N ILE A 108 -24.17 -21.43 16.67
CA ILE A 108 -24.60 -20.12 16.13
C ILE A 108 -24.84 -20.22 14.62
N PHE A 109 -23.90 -20.82 13.86
CA PHE A 109 -24.07 -21.05 12.42
C PHE A 109 -25.31 -21.90 12.10
N VAL A 110 -25.58 -22.94 12.88
CA VAL A 110 -26.78 -23.80 12.69
C VAL A 110 -28.07 -23.04 13.02
N GLN A 111 -28.09 -22.20 14.04
CA GLN A 111 -29.25 -21.38 14.40
C GLN A 111 -29.52 -20.27 13.38
N GLN A 112 -28.50 -19.86 12.62
CA GLN A 112 -28.57 -18.81 11.61
C GLN A 112 -28.13 -19.36 10.26
N PRO A 113 -29.00 -20.09 9.53
CA PRO A 113 -28.65 -20.73 8.26
C PRO A 113 -28.32 -19.72 7.12
N GLY A 114 -28.56 -18.43 7.34
CA GLY A 114 -28.08 -17.34 6.49
C GLY A 114 -26.69 -16.84 6.91
N ASP A 115 -26.30 -15.65 6.47
CA ASP A 115 -25.08 -15.00 6.94
C ASP A 115 -25.24 -14.58 8.43
N PRO A 116 -24.53 -15.21 9.40
CA PRO A 116 -24.71 -14.92 10.82
C PRO A 116 -24.20 -13.54 11.25
N MET A 117 -23.55 -12.81 10.33
CA MET A 117 -23.16 -11.43 10.52
C MET A 117 -24.27 -10.46 10.09
N ARG A 118 -25.39 -10.94 9.54
CA ARG A 118 -26.60 -10.14 9.23
C ARG A 118 -27.60 -10.20 10.39
N GLY A 119 -28.22 -9.06 10.73
CA GLY A 119 -29.29 -8.98 11.73
C GLY A 119 -28.97 -8.04 12.90
N ASP A 120 -29.42 -8.40 14.11
CA ASP A 120 -29.28 -7.60 15.36
C ASP A 120 -27.83 -7.48 15.89
N GLY A 121 -26.89 -8.12 15.18
CA GLY A 121 -25.46 -8.10 15.45
C GLY A 121 -25.00 -8.89 16.67
N ARG A 122 -25.90 -9.56 17.42
CA ARG A 122 -25.49 -10.29 18.64
C ARG A 122 -24.66 -11.53 18.31
N ALA A 123 -25.18 -12.39 17.44
CA ALA A 123 -24.48 -13.60 16.99
C ALA A 123 -23.14 -13.27 16.32
N GLY A 124 -23.13 -12.29 15.43
CA GLY A 124 -21.90 -11.84 14.77
C GLY A 124 -20.85 -11.27 15.73
N ARG A 125 -21.27 -10.50 16.75
CA ARG A 125 -20.35 -10.04 17.82
C ARG A 125 -19.77 -11.20 18.61
N GLU A 126 -20.61 -12.16 19.00
CA GLU A 126 -20.17 -13.35 19.75
C GLU A 126 -19.16 -14.18 18.94
N LEU A 127 -19.41 -14.40 17.64
CA LEU A 127 -18.48 -15.09 16.75
C LEU A 127 -17.13 -14.35 16.64
N LEU A 128 -17.16 -13.03 16.42
CA LEU A 128 -15.95 -12.22 16.38
C LEU A 128 -15.17 -12.27 17.71
N GLN A 129 -15.87 -12.18 18.84
CA GLN A 129 -15.26 -12.23 20.17
C GLN A 129 -14.59 -13.59 20.42
N LEU A 130 -15.29 -14.69 20.15
CA LEU A 130 -14.77 -16.04 20.32
C LEU A 130 -13.51 -16.29 19.50
N HIS A 131 -13.51 -15.96 18.21
CA HIS A 131 -12.34 -16.20 17.37
C HIS A 131 -11.20 -15.19 17.64
N THR A 132 -11.51 -13.97 18.12
CA THR A 132 -10.50 -12.99 18.55
C THR A 132 -9.79 -13.51 19.80
N PHE A 133 -10.55 -13.99 20.77
CA PHE A 133 -10.03 -14.62 21.97
C PHE A 133 -9.08 -15.78 21.61
N VAL A 134 -9.49 -16.70 20.73
CA VAL A 134 -8.62 -17.81 20.31
C VAL A 134 -7.36 -17.32 19.59
N TYR A 135 -7.48 -16.30 18.73
CA TYR A 135 -6.33 -15.71 18.05
C TYR A 135 -5.32 -15.14 19.05
N GLU A 136 -5.78 -14.35 20.01
CA GLU A 136 -4.95 -13.71 21.04
C GLU A 136 -4.29 -14.74 21.95
N MET A 137 -5.02 -15.80 22.35
CA MET A 137 -4.44 -16.92 23.10
C MET A 137 -3.29 -17.60 22.36
N LEU A 138 -3.42 -17.82 21.05
CA LEU A 138 -2.35 -18.42 20.24
C LEU A 138 -1.17 -17.47 20.08
N VAL A 139 -1.41 -16.17 19.93
CA VAL A 139 -0.35 -15.15 19.89
C VAL A 139 0.43 -15.15 21.20
N GLU A 140 -0.26 -15.08 22.34
CA GLU A 140 0.36 -15.04 23.66
C GLU A 140 1.11 -16.34 23.97
N ALA A 141 0.52 -17.49 23.66
CA ALA A 141 1.16 -18.79 23.88
C ALA A 141 2.39 -19.06 23.00
N MET A 142 2.57 -18.27 21.93
CA MET A 142 3.69 -18.39 20.98
C MET A 142 4.71 -17.26 21.10
N ARG A 143 4.61 -16.38 22.11
CA ARG A 143 5.56 -15.28 22.30
C ARG A 143 6.93 -15.81 22.74
N ASP A 144 7.94 -15.67 21.88
CA ASP A 144 9.32 -16.07 22.15
C ASP A 144 9.94 -15.30 23.34
N GLY A 145 10.64 -16.01 24.23
CA GLY A 145 11.68 -15.40 25.08
C GLY A 145 11.42 -15.26 26.59
N VAL A 146 10.27 -15.67 27.12
CA VAL A 146 10.10 -15.81 28.59
C VAL A 146 10.11 -17.28 28.96
N GLY A 147 11.30 -17.89 28.95
CA GLY A 147 11.72 -18.96 29.85
C GLY A 147 10.76 -20.09 30.20
N VAL A 148 9.78 -20.43 29.36
CA VAL A 148 8.89 -21.55 29.58
C VAL A 148 8.30 -22.06 28.27
N ALA A 149 8.38 -23.38 28.05
CA ALA A 149 8.04 -24.05 26.81
C ALA A 149 6.72 -23.55 26.18
N GLY A 150 6.80 -23.10 24.93
CA GLY A 150 5.62 -22.81 24.11
C GLY A 150 4.70 -24.02 23.96
N LEU A 151 3.50 -23.81 23.39
CA LEU A 151 2.56 -24.90 23.11
C LEU A 151 3.24 -26.04 22.36
N ARG A 152 3.08 -27.26 22.87
CA ARG A 152 3.59 -28.47 22.19
C ARG A 152 3.01 -28.56 20.78
N ALA A 153 3.78 -29.15 19.86
CA ALA A 153 3.39 -29.28 18.46
C ALA A 153 2.10 -30.09 18.24
N ASP A 154 1.85 -31.12 19.07
CA ASP A 154 0.63 -31.93 19.05
C ASP A 154 -0.62 -31.11 19.41
N ALA A 155 -0.51 -30.26 20.43
CA ALA A 155 -1.59 -29.36 20.84
C ALA A 155 -1.93 -28.35 19.74
N ARG A 156 -0.91 -27.77 19.09
CA ARG A 156 -1.09 -26.85 17.95
C ARG A 156 -1.73 -27.54 16.76
N LEU A 157 -1.28 -28.76 16.44
CA LEU A 157 -1.87 -29.58 15.38
C LEU A 157 -3.34 -29.92 15.67
N SER A 158 -3.70 -30.25 16.91
CA SER A 158 -5.10 -30.50 17.29
C SER A 158 -5.98 -29.25 17.09
N VAL A 159 -5.51 -28.08 17.54
CA VAL A 159 -6.21 -26.80 17.32
C VAL A 159 -6.38 -26.51 15.82
N ALA A 160 -5.32 -26.70 15.04
CA ALA A 160 -5.36 -26.45 13.59
C ALA A 160 -6.33 -27.39 12.87
N ARG A 161 -6.36 -28.68 13.23
CA ARG A 161 -7.34 -29.65 12.70
C ARG A 161 -8.77 -29.30 13.08
N ALA A 162 -9.02 -28.89 14.32
CA ALA A 162 -10.35 -28.47 14.76
C ALA A 162 -10.85 -27.24 13.97
N TYR A 163 -9.97 -26.27 13.71
CA TYR A 163 -10.29 -25.12 12.85
C TYR A 163 -10.48 -25.49 11.38
N ALA A 164 -9.72 -26.47 10.87
CA ALA A 164 -9.91 -26.99 9.51
C ALA A 164 -11.28 -27.66 9.35
N GLU A 165 -11.68 -28.51 10.31
CA GLU A 165 -13.00 -29.14 10.34
C GLU A 165 -14.14 -28.12 10.51
N HIS A 166 -13.94 -27.07 11.31
CA HIS A 166 -14.91 -25.97 11.43
C HIS A 166 -15.05 -25.20 10.12
N THR A 167 -13.95 -24.90 9.45
CA THR A 167 -13.94 -24.22 8.14
C THR A 167 -14.67 -25.04 7.08
N GLU A 168 -14.42 -26.35 7.03
CA GLU A 168 -15.07 -27.25 6.07
C GLU A 168 -16.58 -27.39 6.33
N ARG A 169 -17.01 -27.46 7.59
CA ARG A 169 -18.44 -27.54 7.94
C ARG A 169 -19.22 -26.29 7.55
N HIS A 170 -18.58 -25.11 7.57
CA HIS A 170 -19.20 -23.82 7.22
C HIS A 170 -18.58 -23.20 5.97
N ARG A 171 -18.19 -24.05 5.00
CA ARG A 171 -17.47 -23.67 3.78
C ARG A 171 -18.15 -22.55 2.99
N SER A 172 -19.49 -22.49 2.99
CA SER A 172 -20.26 -21.44 2.33
C SER A 172 -19.94 -20.02 2.82
N PHE A 173 -19.45 -19.88 4.06
CA PHE A 173 -19.09 -18.59 4.66
C PHE A 173 -17.59 -18.45 4.85
N LEU A 174 -16.89 -19.52 5.24
CA LEU A 174 -15.49 -19.47 5.65
C LEU A 174 -14.48 -19.78 4.53
N ALA A 175 -14.91 -20.36 3.40
CA ALA A 175 -14.03 -20.56 2.26
C ALA A 175 -13.83 -19.28 1.43
N PHE A 176 -12.61 -19.05 0.96
CA PHE A 176 -12.21 -17.87 0.20
C PHE A 176 -12.74 -17.87 -1.24
N SER A 177 -13.30 -19.00 -1.69
CA SER A 177 -13.99 -19.14 -2.97
C SER A 177 -15.44 -18.65 -2.95
N SER A 178 -15.99 -18.33 -1.76
CA SER A 178 -17.38 -17.90 -1.59
C SER A 178 -17.48 -16.37 -1.51
N ARG A 179 -18.44 -15.76 -2.22
CA ARG A 179 -18.71 -14.31 -2.10
C ARG A 179 -19.37 -14.00 -0.75
N VAL A 180 -18.89 -12.98 -0.06
CA VAL A 180 -19.44 -12.52 1.23
C VAL A 180 -19.54 -11.00 1.29
N GLN A 181 -20.27 -10.51 2.28
CA GLN A 181 -20.31 -9.08 2.60
C GLN A 181 -19.20 -8.73 3.62
N ASP A 182 -18.87 -7.44 3.74
CA ASP A 182 -17.76 -6.96 4.57
C ASP A 182 -17.78 -7.43 6.04
N PRO A 183 -18.93 -7.50 6.76
CA PRO A 183 -18.93 -8.03 8.13
C PRO A 183 -18.50 -9.50 8.21
N MET A 184 -18.95 -10.33 7.25
CA MET A 184 -18.58 -11.73 7.15
C MET A 184 -17.12 -11.90 6.69
N LEU A 185 -16.63 -11.01 5.83
CA LEU A 185 -15.22 -10.97 5.44
C LEU A 185 -14.28 -10.92 6.66
N ARG A 186 -14.61 -10.06 7.64
CA ARG A 186 -13.82 -9.93 8.87
C ARG A 186 -13.78 -11.24 9.66
N LEU A 187 -14.94 -11.89 9.83
CA LEU A 187 -15.01 -13.18 10.53
C LEU A 187 -14.20 -14.25 9.80
N ARG A 188 -14.37 -14.38 8.49
CA ARG A 188 -13.61 -15.31 7.64
C ARG A 188 -12.10 -15.10 7.78
N VAL A 189 -11.62 -13.88 7.65
CA VAL A 189 -10.20 -13.56 7.76
C VAL A 189 -9.68 -13.92 9.15
N LEU A 190 -10.43 -13.61 10.21
CA LEU A 190 -10.04 -13.95 11.58
C LEU A 190 -9.91 -15.47 11.79
N VAL A 191 -10.88 -16.25 11.30
CA VAL A 191 -10.81 -17.73 11.33
C VAL A 191 -9.58 -18.24 10.56
N ALA A 192 -9.31 -17.68 9.39
CA ALA A 192 -8.16 -18.05 8.57
C ALA A 192 -6.82 -17.69 9.24
N LEU A 193 -6.76 -16.54 9.94
CA LEU A 193 -5.58 -16.14 10.72
C LEU A 193 -5.34 -17.09 11.90
N VAL A 194 -6.39 -17.53 12.59
CA VAL A 194 -6.27 -18.54 13.64
C VAL A 194 -5.75 -19.86 13.07
N LEU A 195 -6.35 -20.36 11.99
CA LEU A 195 -5.89 -21.60 11.34
C LEU A 195 -4.42 -21.49 10.91
N ARG A 196 -4.06 -20.39 10.23
CA ARG A 196 -2.67 -20.09 9.83
C ARG A 196 -1.74 -20.14 11.05
N LYS A 197 -2.06 -19.43 12.13
CA LYS A 197 -1.22 -19.34 13.33
C LYS A 197 -1.05 -20.70 14.01
N ALA A 198 -2.14 -21.46 14.17
CA ALA A 198 -2.12 -22.79 14.77
C ALA A 198 -1.34 -23.80 13.91
N SER A 199 -1.42 -23.66 12.58
CA SER A 199 -0.78 -24.56 11.61
C SER A 199 0.74 -24.38 11.46
N ASP A 200 1.28 -23.25 11.91
CA ASP A 200 2.66 -22.83 11.62
C ASP A 200 3.70 -23.87 12.06
N GLY A 201 4.43 -24.45 11.10
CA GLY A 201 5.43 -25.49 11.36
C GLY A 201 4.89 -26.86 11.82
N VAL A 202 3.56 -27.07 11.84
CA VAL A 202 2.94 -28.36 12.22
C VAL A 202 2.00 -28.94 11.16
N MET A 203 1.54 -28.13 10.20
CA MET A 203 0.81 -28.57 9.00
C MET A 203 1.44 -27.95 7.75
N ASP A 204 1.29 -28.62 6.61
CA ASP A 204 1.72 -28.09 5.32
C ASP A 204 0.86 -26.88 4.92
N ARG A 205 1.50 -25.82 4.43
CA ARG A 205 0.79 -24.64 3.89
C ARG A 205 -0.10 -25.01 2.71
N ALA A 206 0.26 -26.00 1.91
CA ALA A 206 -0.59 -26.49 0.82
C ALA A 206 -1.89 -27.13 1.33
N GLU A 207 -1.82 -27.82 2.48
CA GLU A 207 -2.99 -28.38 3.15
C GLU A 207 -3.91 -27.27 3.66
N VAL A 208 -3.35 -26.27 4.34
CA VAL A 208 -4.10 -25.10 4.84
C VAL A 208 -4.75 -24.32 3.69
N ALA A 209 -4.03 -24.11 2.58
CA ALA A 209 -4.57 -23.44 1.40
C ALA A 209 -5.78 -24.18 0.80
N ARG A 210 -5.74 -25.51 0.79
CA ARG A 210 -6.86 -26.36 0.33
C ARG A 210 -8.08 -26.27 1.25
N VAL A 211 -7.86 -26.26 2.57
CA VAL A 211 -8.92 -26.10 3.57
C VAL A 211 -9.61 -24.74 3.42
N LEU A 212 -8.84 -23.67 3.22
CA LEU A 212 -9.37 -22.31 3.02
C LEU A 212 -9.96 -22.08 1.61
N ASP A 213 -9.79 -23.03 0.69
CA ASP A 213 -10.18 -22.92 -0.72
C ASP A 213 -9.55 -21.72 -1.44
N LEU A 214 -8.25 -21.52 -1.25
CA LEU A 214 -7.53 -20.41 -1.86
C LEU A 214 -7.45 -20.60 -3.39
N GLY A 215 -7.88 -19.57 -4.12
CA GLY A 215 -7.67 -19.49 -5.58
C GLY A 215 -6.18 -19.46 -5.95
N PRO A 216 -5.81 -19.67 -7.22
CA PRO A 216 -4.42 -19.90 -7.65
C PRO A 216 -3.43 -18.83 -7.18
N THR A 217 -3.76 -17.55 -7.33
CA THR A 217 -2.90 -16.43 -6.92
C THR A 217 -2.78 -16.35 -5.40
N ALA A 218 -3.89 -16.44 -4.67
CA ALA A 218 -3.90 -16.39 -3.21
C ALA A 218 -3.15 -17.58 -2.59
N ASN A 219 -3.31 -18.78 -3.17
CA ASN A 219 -2.58 -19.98 -2.80
C ASN A 219 -1.07 -19.79 -3.04
N GLY A 220 -0.68 -19.35 -4.24
CA GLY A 220 0.72 -19.12 -4.57
C GLY A 220 1.39 -18.12 -3.62
N LEU A 221 0.71 -17.01 -3.30
CA LEU A 221 1.19 -16.04 -2.31
C LEU A 221 1.32 -16.68 -0.92
N PHE A 222 0.29 -17.37 -0.44
CA PHE A 222 0.29 -17.97 0.90
C PHE A 222 1.38 -19.03 1.07
N VAL A 223 1.59 -19.90 0.09
CA VAL A 223 2.65 -20.93 0.15
C VAL A 223 4.03 -20.27 0.23
N ARG A 224 4.29 -19.25 -0.60
CA ARG A 224 5.60 -18.57 -0.65
C ARG A 224 5.86 -17.69 0.57
N SER A 225 4.95 -16.79 0.92
CA SER A 225 5.19 -15.75 1.95
C SER A 225 4.47 -16.02 3.28
N GLY A 226 3.52 -16.96 3.32
CA GLY A 226 2.63 -17.14 4.47
C GLY A 226 1.57 -16.03 4.60
N THR A 227 1.41 -15.16 3.60
CA THR A 227 0.43 -14.07 3.60
C THR A 227 -0.85 -14.52 2.93
N LEU A 228 -1.99 -14.35 3.62
CA LEU A 228 -3.32 -14.58 3.05
C LEU A 228 -3.71 -13.41 2.13
N PHE A 229 -4.51 -13.69 1.09
CA PHE A 229 -5.10 -12.66 0.24
C PHE A 229 -6.59 -12.93 0.14
N GLU A 230 -7.39 -11.96 0.58
CA GLU A 230 -8.84 -12.10 0.62
C GLU A 230 -9.56 -10.90 0.00
N ASP A 231 -10.53 -11.22 -0.87
CA ASP A 231 -11.35 -10.26 -1.59
C ASP A 231 -12.82 -10.71 -1.55
N ALA A 232 -13.64 -9.96 -0.81
CA ALA A 232 -15.07 -10.24 -0.62
C ALA A 232 -15.86 -10.36 -1.93
N GLY A 233 -15.44 -9.62 -2.96
CA GLY A 233 -16.13 -9.54 -4.25
C GLY A 233 -15.76 -10.65 -5.24
N LEU A 234 -14.70 -11.42 -4.95
CA LEU A 234 -14.07 -12.37 -5.88
C LEU A 234 -13.75 -11.73 -7.23
N GLY A 235 -12.89 -10.72 -7.21
CA GLY A 235 -12.42 -10.08 -8.43
C GLY A 235 -11.72 -11.06 -9.38
N PRO A 236 -11.58 -10.68 -10.67
CA PRO A 236 -10.94 -11.53 -11.67
C PRO A 236 -9.55 -12.01 -11.24
N GLU A 237 -9.22 -13.26 -11.55
CA GLU A 237 -7.92 -13.86 -11.18
C GLU A 237 -6.72 -13.09 -11.73
N VAL A 238 -6.84 -12.57 -12.96
CA VAL A 238 -5.83 -11.71 -13.59
C VAL A 238 -5.57 -10.47 -12.72
N ARG A 239 -6.63 -9.83 -12.23
CA ARG A 239 -6.54 -8.63 -11.40
C ARG A 239 -5.90 -8.92 -10.03
N ARG A 240 -6.28 -10.04 -9.42
CA ARG A 240 -5.64 -10.52 -8.18
C ARG A 240 -4.13 -10.73 -8.37
N ARG A 241 -3.75 -11.38 -9.48
CA ARG A 241 -2.33 -11.60 -9.83
C ARG A 241 -1.57 -10.30 -10.01
N GLU A 242 -2.15 -9.33 -10.71
CA GLU A 242 -1.50 -8.04 -10.93
C GLU A 242 -1.34 -7.23 -9.63
N VAL A 243 -2.33 -7.25 -8.74
CA VAL A 243 -2.25 -6.62 -7.41
C VAL A 243 -1.18 -7.29 -6.54
N VAL A 244 -1.15 -8.62 -6.50
CA VAL A 244 -0.12 -9.37 -5.75
C VAL A 244 1.26 -9.08 -6.34
N GLY A 245 1.40 -9.09 -7.67
CA GLY A 245 2.65 -8.72 -8.33
C GLY A 245 3.09 -7.30 -8.02
N MET A 246 2.17 -6.34 -7.91
CA MET A 246 2.48 -4.97 -7.48
C MET A 246 2.99 -4.92 -6.04
N LEU A 247 2.37 -5.65 -5.11
CA LEU A 247 2.81 -5.73 -3.72
C LEU A 247 4.18 -6.41 -3.59
N GLU A 248 4.45 -7.45 -4.39
CA GLU A 248 5.73 -8.16 -4.42
C GLU A 248 6.87 -7.27 -4.99
N ARG A 249 6.56 -6.30 -5.86
CA ARG A 249 7.54 -5.31 -6.35
C ARG A 249 7.99 -4.33 -5.26
N VAL A 250 7.22 -4.17 -4.18
CA VAL A 250 7.59 -3.29 -3.07
C VAL A 250 8.41 -4.08 -2.04
N PRO A 251 9.73 -3.86 -1.91
CA PRO A 251 10.55 -4.69 -1.05
C PRO A 251 10.11 -4.63 0.40
N GLY A 252 9.83 -5.78 0.98
CA GLY A 252 9.39 -5.89 2.37
C GLY A 252 7.94 -5.44 2.61
N ALA A 253 7.12 -5.15 1.60
CA ALA A 253 5.69 -4.85 1.82
C ALA A 253 4.94 -6.01 2.47
N LEU A 254 5.22 -7.24 2.04
CA LEU A 254 4.65 -8.46 2.60
C LEU A 254 5.36 -8.93 3.88
N SER A 255 6.50 -8.32 4.25
CA SER A 255 7.20 -8.67 5.49
C SER A 255 6.40 -8.23 6.71
N GLY A 256 6.05 -9.19 7.56
CA GLY A 256 5.17 -8.99 8.72
C GLY A 256 3.69 -8.82 8.34
N THR A 257 3.32 -8.99 7.06
CA THR A 257 1.92 -8.95 6.62
C THR A 257 1.33 -10.36 6.69
N GLU A 258 0.32 -10.52 7.55
CA GLU A 258 -0.41 -11.77 7.73
C GLU A 258 -1.51 -11.94 6.70
N VAL A 259 -2.19 -10.84 6.33
CA VAL A 259 -3.28 -10.86 5.35
C VAL A 259 -3.39 -9.54 4.59
N VAL A 260 -3.66 -9.65 3.30
CA VAL A 260 -4.08 -8.57 2.41
C VAL A 260 -5.58 -8.67 2.23
N VAL A 261 -6.31 -7.60 2.57
CA VAL A 261 -7.77 -7.55 2.50
C VAL A 261 -8.18 -6.50 1.49
N VAL A 262 -8.99 -6.92 0.51
CA VAL A 262 -9.65 -6.01 -0.43
C VAL A 262 -11.07 -5.73 0.07
N SER A 263 -11.29 -4.53 0.59
CA SER A 263 -12.59 -4.09 1.09
C SER A 263 -12.63 -2.58 1.27
N LYS A 264 -13.81 -1.97 1.02
CA LYS A 264 -14.07 -0.57 1.33
C LYS A 264 -14.46 -0.34 2.79
N ALA A 265 -14.63 -1.40 3.58
CA ALA A 265 -15.01 -1.31 4.98
C ALA A 265 -13.95 -0.60 5.83
N SER A 266 -14.41 -0.10 6.98
CA SER A 266 -13.53 0.51 7.96
C SER A 266 -12.49 -0.50 8.48
N ARG A 267 -11.26 0.00 8.70
CA ARG A 267 -10.20 -0.75 9.38
C ARG A 267 -10.48 -0.91 10.88
N ALA A 268 -11.42 -0.14 11.44
CA ALA A 268 -11.79 -0.24 12.85
C ALA A 268 -12.25 -1.66 13.20
N GLY A 269 -11.70 -2.24 14.28
CA GLY A 269 -12.01 -3.58 14.73
C GLY A 269 -11.17 -4.71 14.10
N TRP A 270 -10.34 -4.44 13.11
CA TRP A 270 -9.42 -5.47 12.60
C TRP A 270 -8.19 -5.60 13.51
N VAL A 271 -7.67 -6.82 13.64
CA VAL A 271 -6.45 -7.09 14.42
C VAL A 271 -5.29 -6.31 13.80
N SER A 272 -4.60 -5.48 14.60
CA SER A 272 -3.98 -4.25 14.09
C SER A 272 -2.60 -4.40 13.44
N SER A 273 -1.82 -5.44 13.78
CA SER A 273 -0.39 -5.49 13.47
C SER A 273 0.00 -6.14 12.12
N GLY A 274 -0.91 -6.85 11.46
CA GLY A 274 -0.58 -7.70 10.30
C GLY A 274 -1.42 -7.53 9.04
N VAL A 275 -2.29 -6.52 8.96
CA VAL A 275 -3.26 -6.39 7.85
C VAL A 275 -2.92 -5.24 6.90
N LEU A 276 -2.85 -5.53 5.59
CA LEU A 276 -2.83 -4.53 4.52
C LEU A 276 -4.22 -4.39 3.89
N PHE A 277 -4.80 -3.19 3.91
CA PHE A 277 -6.13 -2.91 3.36
C PHE A 277 -6.04 -2.21 2.02
N LEU A 278 -6.62 -2.82 0.99
CA LEU A 278 -6.84 -2.18 -0.30
C LEU A 278 -8.30 -1.72 -0.38
N ARG A 279 -8.52 -0.41 -0.38
CA ARG A 279 -9.87 0.19 -0.31
C ARG A 279 -10.56 0.35 -1.66
N THR A 280 -10.28 -0.56 -2.59
CA THR A 280 -10.79 -0.50 -3.96
C THR A 280 -11.20 -1.88 -4.44
N PRO A 281 -12.36 -2.03 -5.12
CA PRO A 281 -12.82 -3.32 -5.59
C PRO A 281 -11.95 -3.81 -6.75
N LEU A 282 -11.77 -5.12 -6.86
CA LEU A 282 -11.14 -5.74 -8.02
C LEU A 282 -12.19 -5.96 -9.11
N GLY A 283 -12.57 -4.89 -9.81
CA GLY A 283 -13.53 -4.93 -10.93
C GLY A 283 -12.90 -5.37 -12.26
N PRO A 284 -13.71 -5.62 -13.31
CA PRO A 284 -13.22 -5.73 -14.68
C PRO A 284 -12.54 -4.42 -15.10
N VAL A 285 -11.54 -4.52 -15.98
CA VAL A 285 -10.75 -3.42 -16.51
C VAL A 285 -11.66 -2.41 -17.20
N ALA A 286 -12.01 -1.33 -16.50
CA ALA A 286 -12.51 -0.13 -17.13
C ALA A 286 -11.33 0.85 -17.17
N PRO A 287 -10.87 1.31 -18.35
CA PRO A 287 -9.99 2.46 -18.40
C PRO A 287 -10.72 3.59 -17.69
N ARG A 288 -10.17 4.07 -16.57
CA ARG A 288 -10.71 5.26 -15.92
C ARG A 288 -10.54 6.41 -16.92
N ARG A 289 -11.60 7.19 -17.10
CA ARG A 289 -11.49 8.56 -17.60
C ARG A 289 -11.47 9.45 -16.38
N GLY A 290 -10.39 10.18 -16.19
CA GLY A 290 -10.31 11.26 -15.22
C GLY A 290 -9.52 10.90 -13.97
N ASP A 291 -8.53 11.75 -13.72
CA ASP A 291 -7.83 12.02 -12.47
C ASP A 291 -6.93 10.92 -11.91
N ALA A 292 -6.11 10.30 -12.77
CA ALA A 292 -4.92 9.58 -12.32
C ALA A 292 -3.59 10.24 -12.74
N TRP A 293 -3.57 11.25 -13.61
CA TRP A 293 -2.43 12.17 -13.87
C TRP A 293 -2.96 13.43 -14.63
N PRO A 294 -2.18 14.51 -14.93
CA PRO A 294 -2.60 15.92 -14.82
C PRO A 294 -3.87 16.28 -15.65
N ALA A 295 -4.46 17.47 -15.42
CA ALA A 295 -5.77 17.92 -15.92
C ALA A 295 -6.16 17.59 -17.39
N VAL A 296 -5.23 17.18 -18.27
CA VAL A 296 -5.52 16.36 -19.45
C VAL A 296 -4.48 15.23 -19.60
N VAL A 297 -4.90 13.96 -19.46
CA VAL A 297 -4.18 12.74 -19.86
C VAL A 297 -5.02 12.01 -20.92
N LYS A 298 -4.41 11.58 -22.03
CA LYS A 298 -4.98 10.50 -22.86
C LYS A 298 -3.89 9.58 -23.41
N THR A 299 -3.66 8.47 -22.73
CA THR A 299 -4.08 7.10 -23.11
C THR A 299 -3.46 6.13 -22.10
N ALA A 300 -4.33 5.44 -21.34
CA ALA A 300 -4.04 4.54 -20.20
C ALA A 300 -3.63 5.27 -18.91
N ASP A 301 -4.63 5.62 -18.10
CA ASP A 301 -4.45 5.83 -16.65
C ASP A 301 -4.24 4.46 -15.97
N PRO A 302 -3.31 4.31 -15.01
CA PRO A 302 -3.16 3.06 -14.28
C PRO A 302 -4.45 2.76 -13.50
N GLU A 303 -4.84 1.48 -13.50
CA GLU A 303 -6.06 1.06 -12.80
C GLU A 303 -5.98 1.35 -11.29
N GLU A 304 -7.12 1.75 -10.72
CA GLU A 304 -7.24 2.16 -9.32
C GLU A 304 -6.77 1.09 -8.33
N ALA A 305 -6.95 -0.19 -8.65
CA ALA A 305 -6.45 -1.32 -7.87
C ALA A 305 -4.93 -1.41 -7.80
N LEU A 306 -4.25 -1.09 -8.92
CA LEU A 306 -2.79 -1.11 -8.98
C LEU A 306 -2.20 0.09 -8.24
N PHE A 307 -2.81 1.26 -8.40
CA PHE A 307 -2.46 2.43 -7.61
C PHE A 307 -2.61 2.14 -6.11
N GLU A 308 -3.73 1.56 -5.69
CA GLU A 308 -3.99 1.24 -4.28
C GLU A 308 -2.98 0.24 -3.72
N ALA A 309 -2.67 -0.80 -4.48
CA ALA A 309 -1.68 -1.80 -4.09
C ALA A 309 -0.28 -1.18 -3.91
N ALA A 310 0.17 -0.37 -4.87
CA ALA A 310 1.44 0.34 -4.79
C ALA A 310 1.48 1.31 -3.60
N TRP A 311 0.41 2.08 -3.39
CA TRP A 311 0.29 3.04 -2.29
C TRP A 311 0.32 2.36 -0.91
N VAL A 312 -0.50 1.34 -0.70
CA VAL A 312 -0.59 0.65 0.59
C VAL A 312 0.71 -0.08 0.90
N GLY A 313 1.32 -0.72 -0.11
CA GLY A 313 2.62 -1.38 0.02
C GLY A 313 3.73 -0.39 0.40
N THR A 314 3.90 0.68 -0.36
CA THR A 314 4.95 1.69 -0.10
C THR A 314 4.73 2.42 1.22
N SER A 315 3.48 2.76 1.57
CA SER A 315 3.14 3.39 2.84
C SER A 315 3.49 2.51 4.04
N ALA A 316 3.23 1.19 3.95
CA ALA A 316 3.57 0.24 5.00
C ALA A 316 5.08 0.10 5.18
N VAL A 317 5.84 0.03 4.08
CA VAL A 317 7.31 -0.01 4.12
C VAL A 317 7.89 1.31 4.63
N ALA A 318 7.35 2.45 4.18
CA ALA A 318 7.77 3.78 4.65
C ALA A 318 7.57 3.92 6.16
N ALA A 319 6.40 3.57 6.67
CA ALA A 319 6.11 3.62 8.11
C ALA A 319 7.09 2.74 8.92
N ARG A 320 7.38 1.52 8.45
CA ARG A 320 8.34 0.62 9.10
C ARG A 320 9.77 1.16 9.05
N ARG A 321 10.18 1.75 7.93
CA ARG A 321 11.53 2.29 7.75
C ARG A 321 11.75 3.55 8.57
N LEU A 322 10.81 4.49 8.56
CA LEU A 322 10.85 5.69 9.42
C LEU A 322 10.99 5.31 10.90
N ALA A 323 10.25 4.30 11.35
CA ALA A 323 10.32 3.83 12.74
C ALA A 323 11.65 3.12 13.09
N ARG A 324 12.39 2.56 12.12
CA ARG A 324 13.59 1.76 12.35
C ARG A 324 14.90 2.47 12.02
N ASP A 325 14.86 3.51 11.19
CA ASP A 325 16.03 4.25 10.72
C ASP A 325 15.87 5.76 10.98
N PRO A 326 16.25 6.23 12.20
CA PRO A 326 16.20 7.66 12.54
C PRO A 326 17.06 8.54 11.63
N GLY A 327 18.14 7.97 11.05
CA GLY A 327 19.02 8.67 10.14
C GLY A 327 18.36 8.95 8.79
N TRP A 328 17.53 8.03 8.30
CA TRP A 328 16.69 8.25 7.12
C TRP A 328 15.51 9.19 7.43
N ASP A 329 14.83 9.02 8.55
CA ASP A 329 13.73 9.91 8.98
C ASP A 329 14.18 11.38 9.06
N ALA A 330 15.37 11.63 9.64
CA ALA A 330 15.94 12.98 9.68
C ALA A 330 16.25 13.55 8.27
N ARG A 331 16.61 12.70 7.29
CA ARG A 331 16.81 13.15 5.89
C ARG A 331 15.49 13.49 5.23
N VAL A 332 14.48 12.62 5.39
CA VAL A 332 13.12 12.84 4.88
C VAL A 332 12.56 14.14 5.41
N SER A 333 12.65 14.36 6.73
CA SER A 333 12.17 15.59 7.37
C SER A 333 12.84 16.84 6.80
N ARG A 334 14.18 16.83 6.63
CA ARG A 334 14.90 17.97 6.02
C ARG A 334 14.50 18.23 4.56
N SER A 335 14.23 17.19 3.78
CA SER A 335 13.75 17.33 2.39
C SER A 335 12.33 17.90 2.36
N MET A 336 11.47 17.44 3.28
CA MET A 336 10.11 17.94 3.45
C MET A 336 10.09 19.42 3.86
N ASP A 337 10.95 19.83 4.81
CA ASP A 337 11.09 21.24 5.22
C ASP A 337 11.54 22.14 4.07
N ARG A 338 12.50 21.67 3.25
CA ARG A 338 12.94 22.39 2.04
C ARG A 338 11.82 22.53 1.02
N ALA A 339 11.08 21.45 0.80
CA ALA A 339 9.94 21.43 -0.08
C ALA A 339 8.90 22.47 0.36
N ALA A 340 8.49 22.47 1.64
CA ALA A 340 7.48 23.38 2.19
C ALA A 340 7.81 24.89 2.04
N GLY A 341 9.09 25.25 1.92
CA GLY A 341 9.53 26.64 1.79
C GLY A 341 9.34 27.29 0.41
N GLN A 342 8.92 26.54 -0.63
CA GLN A 342 8.94 27.00 -2.03
C GLN A 342 7.55 27.12 -2.70
N GLY A 343 6.46 26.77 -2.02
CA GLY A 343 5.08 27.02 -2.46
C GLY A 343 4.54 26.12 -3.59
N GLN A 344 5.24 25.05 -3.97
CA GLN A 344 4.77 23.97 -4.88
C GLN A 344 5.45 22.63 -4.52
N ASP A 345 5.07 22.09 -3.37
CA ASP A 345 5.99 21.38 -2.48
C ASP A 345 6.11 19.86 -2.72
N HIS A 346 5.22 19.26 -3.52
CA HIS A 346 5.19 17.80 -3.70
C HIS A 346 5.16 17.40 -5.17
N LEU A 347 5.91 16.35 -5.52
CA LEU A 347 5.95 15.79 -6.89
C LEU A 347 4.54 15.43 -7.38
N ALA A 348 3.69 14.93 -6.49
CA ALA A 348 2.29 14.66 -6.74
C ALA A 348 1.40 15.08 -5.55
N PRO A 349 0.99 16.35 -5.49
CA PRO A 349 0.17 16.87 -4.39
C PRO A 349 -1.15 16.10 -4.23
N TRP A 350 -1.77 15.71 -5.33
CA TRP A 350 -3.04 14.96 -5.33
C TRP A 350 -2.94 13.54 -4.75
N VAL A 351 -1.77 12.89 -4.79
CA VAL A 351 -1.54 11.58 -4.14
C VAL A 351 -1.59 11.76 -2.63
N VAL A 352 -1.08 12.90 -2.17
CA VAL A 352 -1.10 13.30 -0.77
C VAL A 352 -2.49 13.77 -0.36
N ASP A 353 -3.18 14.56 -1.18
CA ASP A 353 -4.57 14.99 -0.92
C ASP A 353 -5.51 13.77 -0.83
N ARG A 354 -5.30 12.75 -1.67
CA ARG A 354 -6.04 11.48 -1.58
C ARG A 354 -5.70 10.67 -0.32
N SER A 355 -4.53 10.86 0.28
CA SER A 355 -4.20 10.33 1.61
C SER A 355 -4.93 11.10 2.72
N LEU A 356 -5.05 12.42 2.57
CA LEU A 356 -5.74 13.31 3.51
C LEU A 356 -7.26 13.07 3.50
N ASP A 357 -7.89 12.87 2.33
CA ASP A 357 -9.31 12.49 2.21
C ASP A 357 -9.63 11.15 2.88
N ARG A 358 -8.66 10.22 2.91
CA ARG A 358 -8.80 8.91 3.59
C ARG A 358 -8.74 9.00 5.11
N ASN A 359 -8.25 10.12 5.64
CA ASN A 359 -8.11 10.43 7.06
C ASN A 359 -9.02 11.61 7.44
N ALA A 360 -10.29 11.58 7.05
CA ALA A 360 -11.29 12.56 7.48
C ALA A 360 -11.28 12.67 9.03
N GLY A 361 -10.58 13.70 9.53
CA GLY A 361 -10.21 13.86 10.95
C GLY A 361 -8.80 14.46 11.18
N GLN A 362 -7.89 14.38 10.22
CA GLN A 362 -6.57 15.04 10.26
C GLN A 362 -6.48 16.12 9.18
N ALA A 363 -6.62 17.38 9.58
CA ALA A 363 -6.51 18.52 8.67
C ALA A 363 -5.05 18.74 8.23
N GLY A 364 -4.80 18.61 6.92
CA GLY A 364 -3.99 19.56 6.15
C GLY A 364 -2.45 19.48 6.16
N THR A 365 -1.80 18.49 6.80
CA THR A 365 -0.32 18.39 6.78
C THR A 365 0.18 17.08 6.17
N VAL A 366 1.13 17.19 5.25
CA VAL A 366 1.79 16.04 4.61
C VAL A 366 2.69 15.36 5.64
N SER A 367 2.49 14.06 5.87
CA SER A 367 3.35 13.29 6.78
C SER A 367 4.63 12.84 6.08
N SER A 368 5.73 12.65 6.83
CA SER A 368 6.98 12.07 6.30
C SER A 368 6.76 10.75 5.57
N ARG A 369 5.78 9.95 6.03
CA ARG A 369 5.36 8.69 5.38
C ARG A 369 4.80 8.97 3.99
N ASP A 370 3.87 9.91 3.88
CA ASP A 370 3.20 10.21 2.62
C ASP A 370 4.17 10.89 1.64
N PHE A 371 5.08 11.71 2.14
CA PHE A 371 6.13 12.40 1.38
C PHE A 371 7.03 11.43 0.59
N VAL A 372 7.38 10.28 1.16
CA VAL A 372 8.23 9.26 0.51
C VAL A 372 7.45 8.14 -0.16
N ALA A 373 6.27 7.77 0.37
CA ALA A 373 5.43 6.74 -0.24
C ALA A 373 4.83 7.21 -1.58
N ALA A 374 4.52 8.50 -1.70
CA ALA A 374 3.99 9.08 -2.93
C ALA A 374 4.94 8.86 -4.13
N PRO A 375 6.17 9.41 -4.18
CA PRO A 375 7.07 9.22 -5.31
C PRO A 375 7.38 7.74 -5.59
N ALA A 376 7.53 6.90 -4.54
CA ALA A 376 7.73 5.46 -4.70
C ALA A 376 6.55 4.78 -5.40
N THR A 377 5.31 5.15 -5.03
CA THR A 377 4.09 4.66 -5.69
C THR A 377 4.11 4.99 -7.17
N LEU A 378 4.62 6.17 -7.55
CA LEU A 378 4.56 6.62 -8.95
C LEU A 378 5.63 5.94 -9.78
N LEU A 379 6.81 5.73 -9.20
CA LEU A 379 7.87 4.94 -9.81
C LEU A 379 7.40 3.50 -10.10
N LEU A 380 6.59 2.91 -9.22
CA LEU A 380 6.01 1.58 -9.41
C LEU A 380 4.90 1.53 -10.47
N LEU A 381 4.28 2.65 -10.80
CA LEU A 381 3.24 2.76 -11.83
C LEU A 381 3.85 3.15 -13.17
N ASP A 382 4.59 4.27 -13.20
CA ASP A 382 5.24 4.83 -14.38
C ASP A 382 6.55 5.55 -13.99
N ALA A 383 7.65 4.82 -13.96
CA ALA A 383 8.94 5.37 -13.61
C ALA A 383 9.39 6.48 -14.56
N ARG A 384 9.17 6.28 -15.87
CA ARG A 384 9.64 7.20 -16.90
C ARG A 384 8.97 8.56 -16.75
N ARG A 385 7.64 8.58 -16.67
CA ARG A 385 6.88 9.82 -16.49
C ARG A 385 7.18 10.47 -15.14
N THR A 386 7.32 9.68 -14.08
CA THR A 386 7.64 10.21 -12.74
C THR A 386 8.98 10.96 -12.74
N VAL A 387 10.01 10.35 -13.34
CA VAL A 387 11.34 10.95 -13.45
C VAL A 387 11.28 12.20 -14.31
N GLU A 388 10.69 12.14 -15.50
CA GLU A 388 10.60 13.33 -16.36
C GLU A 388 9.82 14.48 -15.72
N LEU A 389 8.83 14.19 -14.86
CA LEU A 389 8.04 15.22 -14.17
C LEU A 389 8.91 15.98 -13.17
N SER A 390 9.77 15.26 -12.47
CA SER A 390 10.75 15.86 -11.57
C SER A 390 11.85 16.63 -12.32
N LEU A 391 12.25 16.17 -13.51
CA LEU A 391 13.20 16.88 -14.39
C LEU A 391 12.61 18.19 -14.92
N MET A 392 11.34 18.17 -15.31
CA MET A 392 10.61 19.38 -15.75
C MET A 392 10.62 20.46 -14.66
N ARG A 393 10.44 20.08 -13.39
CA ARG A 393 10.55 21.00 -12.24
C ARG A 393 12.00 21.42 -11.97
N SER A 394 12.97 20.54 -12.20
CA SER A 394 14.39 20.87 -12.04
C SER A 394 14.85 21.96 -13.01
N LEU A 395 14.24 22.08 -14.19
CA LEU A 395 14.52 23.15 -15.15
C LEU A 395 14.12 24.55 -14.63
N SER A 396 13.20 24.62 -13.67
CA SER A 396 12.86 25.86 -12.98
C SER A 396 13.75 26.14 -11.76
N GLY A 397 14.80 25.35 -11.55
CA GLY A 397 15.66 25.43 -10.37
C GLY A 397 15.04 24.83 -9.10
N ASN A 398 13.90 24.15 -9.22
CA ASN A 398 13.21 23.47 -8.12
C ASN A 398 13.61 21.99 -8.12
N PHE A 399 14.68 21.67 -7.39
CA PHE A 399 15.27 20.32 -7.36
C PHE A 399 14.63 19.39 -6.33
N GLU A 400 13.78 19.92 -5.44
CA GLU A 400 13.10 19.20 -4.36
C GLU A 400 12.20 18.07 -4.90
N ALA A 401 11.67 18.23 -6.12
CA ALA A 401 10.89 17.19 -6.78
C ALA A 401 11.75 15.98 -7.19
N PHE A 402 13.00 16.21 -7.62
CA PHE A 402 13.93 15.12 -7.92
C PHE A 402 14.47 14.49 -6.64
N GLU A 403 14.65 15.28 -5.57
CA GLU A 403 14.97 14.75 -4.25
C GLU A 403 13.90 13.76 -3.74
N GLN A 404 12.61 14.07 -3.94
CA GLN A 404 11.51 13.14 -3.64
C GLN A 404 11.60 11.84 -4.45
N VAL A 405 11.97 11.91 -5.74
CA VAL A 405 12.22 10.72 -6.56
C VAL A 405 13.34 9.86 -5.96
N LEU A 406 14.45 10.47 -5.55
CA LEU A 406 15.57 9.76 -4.93
C LEU A 406 15.16 9.07 -3.61
N LEU A 407 14.41 9.76 -2.73
CA LEU A 407 13.90 9.16 -1.49
C LEU A 407 12.89 8.02 -1.77
N GLY A 408 12.06 8.17 -2.81
CA GLY A 408 11.17 7.10 -3.28
C GLY A 408 11.95 5.89 -3.80
N LEU A 409 13.03 6.10 -4.55
CA LEU A 409 13.93 5.03 -4.99
C LEU A 409 14.62 4.36 -3.81
N GLU A 410 15.12 5.12 -2.82
CA GLU A 410 15.70 4.56 -1.60
C GLU A 410 14.71 3.61 -0.92
N LEU A 411 13.42 3.95 -0.86
CA LEU A 411 12.37 3.10 -0.27
C LEU A 411 12.17 1.79 -1.06
N LEU A 412 12.40 1.79 -2.36
CA LEU A 412 12.28 0.64 -3.27
C LEU A 412 13.56 -0.16 -3.42
N VAL A 413 14.65 0.22 -2.74
CA VAL A 413 15.86 -0.60 -2.67
C VAL A 413 15.63 -1.79 -1.72
N PRO A 414 15.94 -3.03 -2.14
CA PRO A 414 15.80 -4.20 -1.29
C PRO A 414 16.65 -4.12 0.00
N PRO A 415 16.16 -4.68 1.12
CA PRO A 415 16.94 -4.77 2.35
C PRO A 415 18.23 -5.56 2.09
N GLY A 416 19.38 -4.99 2.46
CA GLY A 416 20.72 -5.54 2.19
C GLY A 416 21.46 -4.85 1.03
N GLY A 417 20.79 -4.03 0.23
CA GLY A 417 21.42 -3.18 -0.79
C GLY A 417 22.18 -1.97 -0.23
N SER A 418 22.68 -2.02 1.00
CA SER A 418 23.24 -0.86 1.72
C SER A 418 24.69 -0.49 1.34
N GLY A 419 25.24 -1.13 0.30
CA GLY A 419 26.57 -0.82 -0.21
C GLY A 419 26.56 0.34 -1.21
N ASP A 420 27.69 1.00 -1.37
CA ASP A 420 27.89 1.93 -2.48
C ASP A 420 27.90 1.15 -3.80
N GLY A 421 27.21 1.69 -4.81
CA GLY A 421 27.14 1.09 -6.13
C GLY A 421 25.72 0.90 -6.66
N PRO A 422 25.59 0.27 -7.84
CA PRO A 422 24.31 0.05 -8.50
C PRO A 422 23.53 -1.09 -7.83
N VAL A 423 22.25 -0.85 -7.59
CA VAL A 423 21.28 -1.85 -7.11
C VAL A 423 20.12 -1.93 -8.09
N GLU A 424 19.71 -3.14 -8.45
CA GLU A 424 18.54 -3.36 -9.30
C GLU A 424 17.25 -3.18 -8.50
N VAL A 425 16.31 -2.46 -9.10
CA VAL A 425 14.96 -2.26 -8.58
C VAL A 425 13.96 -2.53 -9.70
N THR A 426 12.79 -3.06 -9.34
CA THR A 426 11.70 -3.27 -10.30
C THR A 426 10.69 -2.12 -10.18
N LEU A 427 10.57 -1.35 -11.24
CA LEU A 427 9.66 -0.21 -11.36
C LEU A 427 8.51 -0.54 -12.31
N GLY A 428 7.65 0.44 -12.62
CA GLY A 428 6.53 0.28 -13.54
C GLY A 428 6.67 1.07 -14.83
N ARG A 429 6.04 0.56 -15.89
CA ARG A 429 5.67 1.32 -17.08
C ARG A 429 4.19 1.09 -17.36
N VAL A 430 3.44 2.18 -17.50
CA VAL A 430 2.00 2.10 -17.81
C VAL A 430 1.83 1.67 -19.26
N MET A 431 1.01 0.63 -19.46
CA MET A 431 0.62 0.11 -20.76
C MET A 431 -0.91 0.16 -20.88
N GLN A 432 -1.44 -0.02 -22.09
CA GLN A 432 -2.89 -0.16 -22.26
C GLN A 432 -3.42 -1.33 -21.41
N GLY A 433 -4.20 -1.01 -20.37
CA GLY A 433 -4.84 -2.01 -19.51
C GLY A 433 -3.97 -2.59 -18.39
N GLY A 434 -2.82 -1.97 -18.04
CA GLY A 434 -2.00 -2.48 -16.93
C GLY A 434 -0.69 -1.74 -16.69
N VAL A 435 0.14 -2.31 -15.82
CA VAL A 435 1.50 -1.82 -15.50
C VAL A 435 2.51 -2.96 -15.67
N GLU A 436 3.36 -2.84 -16.68
CA GLU A 436 4.46 -3.80 -16.89
C GLU A 436 5.63 -3.51 -15.95
N PRO A 437 6.33 -4.54 -15.45
CA PRO A 437 7.54 -4.35 -14.66
C PRO A 437 8.70 -3.92 -15.56
N VAL A 438 9.49 -2.94 -15.12
CA VAL A 438 10.73 -2.52 -15.78
C VAL A 438 11.87 -2.57 -14.78
N VAL A 439 12.96 -3.25 -15.11
CA VAL A 439 14.17 -3.29 -14.27
C VAL A 439 14.94 -1.99 -14.49
N ALA A 440 15.24 -1.31 -13.39
CA ALA A 440 16.06 -0.11 -13.37
C ALA A 440 17.25 -0.30 -12.41
N ARG A 441 18.32 0.47 -12.60
CA ARG A 441 19.48 0.46 -11.70
C ARG A 441 19.54 1.77 -10.93
N VAL A 442 19.51 1.69 -9.61
CA VAL A 442 19.68 2.82 -8.71
C VAL A 442 21.10 2.82 -8.20
N VAL A 443 21.83 3.92 -8.39
CA VAL A 443 23.19 4.07 -7.86
C VAL A 443 23.12 4.67 -6.46
N LEU A 444 23.71 3.98 -5.50
CA LEU A 444 23.81 4.41 -4.11
C LEU A 444 25.20 4.96 -3.79
N ARG A 445 25.25 6.04 -3.00
CA ARG A 445 26.47 6.58 -2.37
C ARG A 445 26.17 6.95 -0.93
N GLY A 446 26.91 6.40 0.03
CA GLY A 446 26.66 6.55 1.46
C GLY A 446 25.24 6.09 1.85
N GLY A 447 24.71 5.07 1.17
CA GLY A 447 23.34 4.58 1.37
C GLY A 447 22.23 5.51 0.85
N ARG A 448 22.56 6.51 0.03
CA ARG A 448 21.61 7.43 -0.59
C ARG A 448 21.51 7.21 -2.09
N ALA A 449 20.30 7.30 -2.65
CA ALA A 449 20.14 7.28 -4.10
C ALA A 449 20.70 8.57 -4.69
N VAL A 450 21.58 8.45 -5.69
CA VAL A 450 22.17 9.59 -6.40
C VAL A 450 21.93 9.54 -7.90
N ALA A 451 21.67 8.37 -8.47
CA ALA A 451 21.36 8.22 -9.88
C ALA A 451 20.37 7.09 -10.14
N LEU A 452 19.67 7.19 -11.26
CA LEU A 452 18.78 6.17 -11.81
C LEU A 452 19.17 5.92 -13.27
N GLU A 453 19.37 4.66 -13.62
CA GLU A 453 19.49 4.19 -15.00
C GLU A 453 18.20 3.43 -15.34
N LEU A 454 17.44 3.95 -16.30
CA LEU A 454 16.17 3.42 -16.77
C LEU A 454 16.20 3.37 -18.29
N ASP A 455 16.07 2.17 -18.85
CA ASP A 455 16.27 1.91 -20.28
C ASP A 455 17.67 2.41 -20.73
N ALA A 456 17.73 3.27 -21.75
CA ALA A 456 18.97 3.88 -22.24
C ALA A 456 19.30 5.23 -21.57
N ASP A 457 18.44 5.71 -20.66
CA ASP A 457 18.60 7.01 -20.01
C ASP A 457 19.18 6.87 -18.60
N ARG A 458 20.13 7.73 -18.27
CA ARG A 458 20.69 7.89 -16.94
C ARG A 458 20.42 9.30 -16.42
N VAL A 459 19.89 9.39 -15.21
CA VAL A 459 19.66 10.67 -14.53
C VAL A 459 20.42 10.67 -13.20
N GLU A 460 21.19 11.72 -12.93
CA GLU A 460 22.08 11.81 -11.75
C GLU A 460 21.94 13.17 -11.04
N ALA A 461 21.82 13.15 -9.71
CA ALA A 461 21.86 14.34 -8.87
C ALA A 461 23.29 14.72 -8.50
N LYS A 462 23.55 16.03 -8.50
CA LYS A 462 24.65 16.61 -7.74
C LYS A 462 24.11 17.05 -6.39
N LEU A 463 24.75 16.56 -5.33
CA LEU A 463 24.41 16.88 -3.94
C LEU A 463 25.42 17.88 -3.36
N ASP A 464 24.95 18.77 -2.49
CA ASP A 464 25.83 19.57 -1.64
C ASP A 464 26.28 18.79 -0.38
N GLU A 465 27.05 19.43 0.50
CA GLU A 465 27.55 18.84 1.76
C GLU A 465 26.42 18.41 2.72
N GLN A 466 25.26 19.04 2.62
CA GLN A 466 24.07 18.72 3.42
C GLN A 466 23.23 17.61 2.76
N GLY A 467 23.58 17.23 1.54
CA GLY A 467 22.89 16.25 0.71
C GLY A 467 21.66 16.79 -0.02
N LYS A 468 21.51 18.12 -0.13
CA LYS A 468 20.49 18.74 -0.95
C LYS A 468 20.86 18.61 -2.42
N VAL A 469 19.88 18.33 -3.28
CA VAL A 469 20.07 18.34 -4.74
C VAL A 469 20.27 19.79 -5.21
N VAL A 470 21.42 20.06 -5.83
CA VAL A 470 21.78 21.39 -6.36
C VAL A 470 21.83 21.44 -7.88
N ALA A 471 21.88 20.28 -8.53
CA ALA A 471 21.73 20.15 -9.97
C ALA A 471 21.31 18.73 -10.33
N VAL A 472 20.69 18.56 -11.49
CA VAL A 472 20.37 17.26 -12.07
C VAL A 472 21.00 17.17 -13.46
N LEU A 473 21.65 16.06 -13.74
CA LEU A 473 22.25 15.74 -15.04
C LEU A 473 21.47 14.61 -15.68
N ARG A 474 21.38 14.63 -17.01
CA ARG A 474 20.89 13.52 -17.82
C ARG A 474 21.96 13.09 -18.80
N ASN A 475 22.27 11.81 -18.83
CA ASN A 475 23.31 11.20 -19.67
C ASN A 475 24.67 11.93 -19.54
N GLY A 476 25.00 12.38 -18.32
CA GLY A 476 26.24 13.09 -18.00
C GLY A 476 26.25 14.60 -18.32
N GLY A 477 25.18 15.13 -18.93
CA GLY A 477 25.09 16.53 -19.35
C GLY A 477 23.89 17.28 -18.76
N THR A 478 23.81 18.58 -19.06
CA THR A 478 22.59 19.37 -18.91
C THR A 478 21.54 18.90 -19.92
N PHE A 479 20.27 19.06 -19.59
CA PHE A 479 19.16 18.69 -20.47
C PHE A 479 18.23 19.88 -20.68
N GLU A 480 17.44 19.78 -21.73
CA GLU A 480 16.40 20.74 -22.08
C GLU A 480 15.04 20.05 -22.14
N VAL A 481 13.98 20.84 -22.28
CA VAL A 481 12.60 20.33 -22.28
C VAL A 481 12.35 19.40 -23.46
N GLY A 482 13.00 19.67 -24.60
CA GLY A 482 12.92 18.83 -25.79
C GLY A 482 13.43 17.41 -25.59
N ASP A 483 14.18 17.16 -24.51
CA ASP A 483 14.66 15.83 -24.17
C ASP A 483 13.59 15.00 -23.41
N LEU A 484 12.54 15.64 -22.88
CA LEU A 484 11.48 15.01 -22.06
C LEU A 484 10.37 14.44 -22.95
N ALA A 485 10.55 13.19 -23.40
CA ALA A 485 9.71 12.57 -24.42
C ALA A 485 8.39 11.97 -23.90
N ALA A 486 8.30 11.67 -22.60
CA ALA A 486 7.16 11.01 -21.98
C ALA A 486 6.14 11.99 -21.37
N ILE A 487 6.47 13.28 -21.30
CA ILE A 487 5.58 14.33 -20.79
C ILE A 487 5.16 15.25 -21.93
N GLU A 488 3.89 15.12 -22.31
CA GLU A 488 3.21 16.17 -23.04
C GLU A 488 2.77 17.25 -22.05
N VAL A 489 3.27 18.46 -22.25
CA VAL A 489 2.78 19.61 -21.48
C VAL A 489 1.39 19.97 -22.00
N PRO A 490 0.37 20.07 -21.12
CA PRO A 490 -1.00 20.28 -21.54
C PRO A 490 -1.12 21.56 -22.38
N SER A 491 -1.57 21.40 -23.63
CA SER A 491 -2.00 22.51 -24.45
C SER A 491 -3.43 22.86 -24.05
N VAL A 492 -3.60 23.92 -23.26
CA VAL A 492 -4.94 24.44 -23.00
C VAL A 492 -5.31 25.34 -24.17
N ALA A 493 -6.25 24.92 -25.02
CA ALA A 493 -6.82 25.81 -26.01
C ALA A 493 -7.55 26.95 -25.29
N GLY A 494 -7.23 28.19 -25.63
CA GLY A 494 -7.83 29.36 -25.00
C GLY A 494 -7.21 30.64 -25.51
N ASP A 495 -7.89 31.77 -25.33
CA ASP A 495 -7.37 33.06 -25.77
C ASP A 495 -6.60 33.79 -24.66
N ARG A 496 -6.63 33.25 -23.44
CA ARG A 496 -5.97 33.79 -22.24
C ARG A 496 -5.61 32.65 -21.28
N TRP A 497 -4.49 32.79 -20.58
CA TRP A 497 -4.05 31.90 -19.51
C TRP A 497 -3.50 32.72 -18.35
N ASP A 498 -3.94 32.44 -17.13
CA ASP A 498 -3.38 33.07 -15.94
C ASP A 498 -2.34 32.11 -15.31
N VAL A 499 -1.08 32.57 -15.17
CA VAL A 499 0.04 31.83 -14.59
C VAL A 499 0.68 32.67 -13.48
N GLY A 500 0.22 32.48 -12.24
CA GLY A 500 0.64 33.32 -11.11
C GLY A 500 0.13 34.75 -11.24
N ASP A 501 1.03 35.74 -11.17
CA ASP A 501 0.76 37.16 -11.41
C ASP A 501 0.81 37.54 -12.91
N LEU A 502 1.11 36.58 -13.78
CA LEU A 502 1.21 36.79 -15.22
C LEU A 502 -0.10 36.39 -15.89
N ARG A 503 -0.74 37.34 -16.57
CA ARG A 503 -1.78 37.03 -17.55
C ARG A 503 -1.16 36.91 -18.93
N LEU A 504 -1.22 35.71 -19.50
CA LEU A 504 -0.86 35.38 -20.87
C LEU A 504 -2.09 35.58 -21.76
N VAL A 505 -1.91 36.23 -22.90
CA VAL A 505 -2.98 36.41 -23.91
C VAL A 505 -2.52 35.83 -25.23
N ARG A 506 -3.36 35.00 -25.83
CA ARG A 506 -3.17 34.45 -27.17
C ARG A 506 -3.22 35.60 -28.16
N LEU A 507 -2.13 35.78 -28.90
CA LEU A 507 -2.16 36.66 -30.06
C LEU A 507 -2.64 35.86 -31.27
N TRP A 508 -1.94 34.79 -31.66
CA TRP A 508 -2.24 33.93 -32.82
C TRP A 508 -1.83 32.46 -32.52
N GLY A 509 -2.31 31.45 -33.29
CA GLY A 509 -1.93 30.02 -33.16
C GLY A 509 -2.52 29.27 -31.94
N MET A 510 -2.18 27.98 -31.71
CA MET A 510 -2.53 27.25 -30.47
C MET A 510 -1.25 26.96 -29.66
N PRO A 511 -0.84 27.82 -28.71
CA PRO A 511 0.43 27.63 -28.01
C PRO A 511 0.34 26.45 -27.03
N ARG A 512 1.39 25.63 -26.95
CA ARG A 512 1.56 24.67 -25.85
C ARG A 512 2.32 25.42 -24.74
N ILE A 513 1.74 25.60 -23.55
CA ILE A 513 2.37 26.41 -22.50
C ILE A 513 2.57 25.55 -21.26
N GLY A 514 3.81 25.47 -20.79
CA GLY A 514 4.14 24.89 -19.49
C GLY A 514 4.33 25.97 -18.45
N ALA A 515 3.53 25.94 -17.39
CA ALA A 515 3.82 26.73 -16.19
C ALA A 515 4.92 26.03 -15.39
N LEU A 516 6.01 26.74 -15.09
CA LEU A 516 7.18 26.23 -14.36
C LEU A 516 7.30 26.82 -12.94
N GLY A 517 6.22 27.45 -12.43
CA GLY A 517 6.15 28.09 -11.12
C GLY A 517 5.94 29.61 -11.18
N HIS A 518 6.08 30.30 -10.04
CA HIS A 518 5.92 31.76 -9.95
C HIS A 518 6.91 32.49 -10.87
N ARG A 519 6.37 33.20 -11.89
CA ARG A 519 7.09 34.05 -12.85
C ARG A 519 7.99 33.33 -13.86
N ARG A 520 7.90 32.00 -13.99
CA ARG A 520 8.61 31.24 -15.03
C ARG A 520 7.62 30.42 -15.84
N PHE A 521 7.63 30.62 -17.15
CA PHE A 521 6.83 29.85 -18.08
C PHE A 521 7.70 29.42 -19.25
N LEU A 522 7.31 28.31 -19.85
CA LEU A 522 7.92 27.76 -21.03
C LEU A 522 6.87 27.72 -22.14
N ALA A 523 7.13 28.44 -23.21
CA ALA A 523 6.38 28.29 -24.46
C ALA A 523 6.94 27.09 -25.22
N ILE A 524 6.08 26.11 -25.48
CA ILE A 524 6.32 24.92 -26.26
C ILE A 524 5.47 25.14 -27.54
N GLY A 525 6.04 24.95 -28.72
CA GLY A 525 5.39 25.36 -29.98
C GLY A 525 3.95 24.84 -30.20
N GLY A 526 3.20 25.51 -31.08
CA GLY A 526 1.87 25.12 -31.56
C GLY A 526 1.90 24.42 -32.94
N GLU A 527 0.74 24.00 -33.42
CA GLU A 527 0.58 23.33 -34.72
C GLU A 527 0.91 24.21 -35.95
N ARG A 528 1.11 23.53 -37.08
CA ARG A 528 1.64 23.90 -38.42
C ARG A 528 1.39 25.29 -39.02
N GLU A 529 0.48 26.11 -38.51
CA GLU A 529 0.15 27.43 -39.09
C GLU A 529 -0.18 28.48 -38.01
N GLY A 530 0.83 29.21 -37.50
CA GLY A 530 0.58 30.38 -36.64
C GLY A 530 1.81 31.01 -35.99
N LEU A 531 1.80 32.34 -35.89
CA LEU A 531 2.74 33.13 -35.07
C LEU A 531 2.48 32.89 -33.58
N HIS A 532 3.51 32.58 -32.78
CA HIS A 532 3.38 32.48 -31.33
C HIS A 532 3.46 33.87 -30.70
N GLY A 533 2.51 34.22 -29.83
CA GLY A 533 2.53 35.49 -29.12
C GLY A 533 2.13 35.29 -27.67
N VAL A 534 3.00 35.69 -26.74
CA VAL A 534 2.75 35.61 -25.31
C VAL A 534 2.86 37.02 -24.72
N HIS A 535 1.71 37.63 -24.42
CA HIS A 535 1.68 38.92 -23.72
C HIS A 535 1.72 38.73 -22.21
N THR A 536 2.51 39.50 -21.46
CA THR A 536 2.50 39.51 -19.98
C THR A 536 1.96 40.83 -19.45
N GLN A 537 0.96 40.83 -18.56
CA GLN A 537 0.33 42.06 -18.02
C GLN A 537 1.03 42.73 -16.81
N ALA A 538 2.14 42.22 -16.27
CA ALA A 538 2.66 42.71 -14.99
C ALA A 538 3.53 43.99 -15.09
N PRO A 539 3.42 44.93 -14.12
CA PRO A 539 4.20 46.16 -14.04
C PRO A 539 5.59 45.92 -13.42
N SER A 540 6.61 46.50 -14.06
CA SER A 540 7.91 46.90 -13.47
C SER A 540 8.92 45.87 -12.92
N ALA A 541 9.06 44.66 -13.48
CA ALA A 541 10.27 43.85 -13.21
C ALA A 541 10.78 43.10 -14.46
N ASP A 542 12.10 42.94 -14.57
CA ASP A 542 12.75 42.16 -15.62
C ASP A 542 12.36 40.68 -15.51
N HIS A 543 11.52 40.21 -16.43
CA HIS A 543 11.14 38.80 -16.53
C HIS A 543 11.99 38.09 -17.58
N ARG A 544 12.56 36.93 -17.23
CA ARG A 544 13.34 36.09 -18.15
C ARG A 544 12.42 35.06 -18.81
N VAL A 545 12.14 35.24 -20.09
CA VAL A 545 11.47 34.23 -20.94
C VAL A 545 12.53 33.36 -21.59
N THR A 546 12.49 32.05 -21.39
CA THR A 546 13.41 31.09 -22.01
C THR A 546 12.59 30.01 -22.71
N GLY A 547 12.89 29.70 -23.97
CA GLY A 547 12.22 28.65 -24.72
C GLY A 547 12.93 28.33 -26.04
N ARG A 548 12.82 27.07 -26.50
CA ARG A 548 13.16 26.70 -27.88
C ARG A 548 11.94 26.97 -28.76
N LEU A 549 12.09 27.88 -29.71
CA LEU A 549 11.10 28.11 -30.75
C LEU A 549 11.34 27.10 -31.88
N TRP A 550 10.39 26.21 -32.13
CA TRP A 550 10.38 25.39 -33.35
C TRP A 550 9.54 26.13 -34.39
N VAL A 551 10.18 26.56 -35.48
CA VAL A 551 9.53 27.30 -36.58
C VAL A 551 9.43 26.36 -37.78
N GLU A 552 8.31 25.64 -37.90
CA GLU A 552 8.06 24.79 -39.09
C GLU A 552 7.75 25.64 -40.34
N ARG A 553 7.17 26.84 -40.15
CA ARG A 553 6.94 27.93 -41.13
C ARG A 553 6.88 29.26 -40.37
N LYS A 554 7.02 30.42 -41.05
CA LYS A 554 6.98 31.82 -40.51
C LYS A 554 6.41 31.93 -39.07
N GLY A 555 7.28 32.23 -38.08
CA GLY A 555 6.92 32.25 -36.64
C GLY A 555 7.52 33.45 -35.88
N GLY A 556 7.26 33.56 -34.58
CA GLY A 556 7.81 34.64 -33.74
C GLY A 556 7.47 34.44 -32.26
N LEU A 557 8.10 35.21 -31.37
CA LEU A 557 7.80 35.30 -29.95
C LEU A 557 7.68 36.79 -29.55
N VAL A 558 6.48 37.22 -29.20
CA VAL A 558 6.24 38.58 -28.70
C VAL A 558 6.53 38.62 -27.19
N VAL A 559 7.37 39.55 -26.71
CA VAL A 559 7.86 39.55 -25.31
C VAL A 559 7.39 40.78 -24.51
N ARG A 560 6.86 41.84 -25.15
CA ARG A 560 6.29 42.98 -24.41
C ARG A 560 5.17 43.67 -25.18
N VAL A 561 4.00 43.79 -24.57
CA VAL A 561 2.83 44.38 -25.23
C VAL A 561 1.96 45.17 -24.26
N SER A 562 1.19 46.11 -24.79
CA SER A 562 0.09 46.83 -24.14
C SER A 562 -1.11 46.74 -25.08
N PRO A 563 -2.27 46.23 -24.63
CA PRO A 563 -3.44 46.08 -25.49
C PRO A 563 -4.01 47.45 -25.89
N GLY A 564 -4.46 47.59 -27.13
CA GLY A 564 -5.10 48.79 -27.66
C GLY A 564 -6.32 48.47 -28.54
N PRO A 565 -7.15 49.47 -28.88
CA PRO A 565 -8.41 49.26 -29.62
C PRO A 565 -8.23 48.64 -31.02
N ALA A 566 -7.04 48.80 -31.63
CA ALA A 566 -6.71 48.31 -32.97
C ALA A 566 -5.77 47.09 -32.98
N GLY A 567 -5.43 46.53 -31.80
CA GLY A 567 -4.49 45.42 -31.67
C GLY A 567 -3.59 45.57 -30.46
N PHE A 568 -2.28 45.52 -30.65
CA PHE A 568 -1.31 45.54 -29.57
C PHE A 568 -0.20 46.56 -29.81
N HIS A 569 0.32 47.18 -28.76
CA HIS A 569 1.43 48.14 -28.82
C HIS A 569 2.63 47.59 -28.06
N GLY A 570 3.81 47.46 -28.67
CA GLY A 570 4.97 46.94 -27.94
C GLY A 570 6.16 46.49 -28.78
N VAL A 571 7.03 45.68 -28.16
CA VAL A 571 8.26 45.16 -28.74
C VAL A 571 8.17 43.64 -28.86
N ALA A 572 8.43 43.12 -30.06
CA ALA A 572 8.37 41.71 -30.41
C ALA A 572 9.72 41.23 -30.94
N VAL A 573 10.05 39.95 -30.71
CA VAL A 573 11.13 39.26 -31.43
C VAL A 573 10.48 38.33 -32.44
N MET A 574 10.58 38.66 -33.72
CA MET A 574 10.03 37.85 -34.81
C MET A 574 11.15 37.00 -35.42
N ILE A 575 10.88 35.71 -35.64
CA ILE A 575 11.86 34.78 -36.22
C ILE A 575 11.30 34.27 -37.55
N GLN A 576 11.80 34.85 -38.65
CA GLN A 576 11.40 34.47 -39.99
C GLN A 576 12.43 33.51 -40.57
N CYS A 577 12.01 32.27 -40.82
CA CYS A 577 12.82 31.27 -41.52
C CYS A 577 12.31 31.12 -42.97
N GLY A 578 13.15 31.53 -43.92
CA GLY A 578 13.08 31.21 -45.35
C GLY A 578 14.27 30.32 -45.71
N ASP A 579 15.13 30.75 -46.63
CA ASP A 579 16.42 30.09 -46.91
C ASP A 579 17.44 30.28 -45.76
N ARG A 580 17.27 31.33 -44.96
CA ARG A 580 18.00 31.65 -43.72
C ARG A 580 17.00 32.05 -42.64
N CYS A 581 17.34 31.81 -41.37
CA CYS A 581 16.54 32.25 -40.23
C CYS A 581 17.02 33.62 -39.75
N MET A 582 16.12 34.60 -39.73
CA MET A 582 16.40 35.95 -39.25
C MET A 582 15.57 36.26 -38.00
N ALA A 583 16.22 36.69 -36.92
CA ALA A 583 15.60 37.29 -35.76
C ALA A 583 15.50 38.81 -35.94
N ARG A 584 14.29 39.36 -35.82
CA ARG A 584 13.98 40.79 -35.95
C ARG A 584 13.38 41.30 -34.66
N LEU A 585 13.95 42.36 -34.11
CA LEU A 585 13.31 43.10 -33.02
C LEU A 585 12.37 44.13 -33.65
N MET A 586 11.07 43.95 -33.49
CA MET A 586 10.05 44.80 -34.10
C MET A 586 9.30 45.62 -33.05
N ARG A 587 8.96 46.86 -33.40
CA ARG A 587 7.97 47.68 -32.70
C ARG A 587 6.64 47.51 -33.41
N TRP A 588 5.61 47.22 -32.64
CA TRP A 588 4.25 47.14 -33.15
C TRP A 588 3.46 48.32 -32.60
N ASP A 589 2.92 49.15 -33.48
CA ASP A 589 2.19 50.38 -33.10
C ASP A 589 0.67 50.24 -33.33
N GLY A 590 0.14 49.01 -33.30
CA GLY A 590 -1.30 48.73 -33.40
C GLY A 590 -1.91 48.83 -34.80
N LYS A 591 -1.08 48.94 -35.85
CA LYS A 591 -1.49 48.80 -37.26
C LYS A 591 -0.77 47.59 -37.87
N SER A 592 -1.33 47.00 -38.91
CA SER A 592 -1.02 45.68 -39.48
C SER A 592 0.43 45.40 -39.87
N GLU A 593 1.33 46.38 -39.80
CA GLU A 593 2.75 46.23 -40.09
C GLU A 593 3.56 46.83 -38.94
N GLY A 594 4.30 45.97 -38.22
CA GLY A 594 5.34 46.40 -37.29
C GLY A 594 6.59 46.84 -38.05
N TYR A 595 7.39 47.71 -37.43
CA TYR A 595 8.63 48.22 -38.02
C TYR A 595 9.83 47.73 -37.22
N ASP A 596 10.96 47.48 -37.87
CA ASP A 596 12.17 47.01 -37.21
C ASP A 596 12.74 48.10 -36.29
N ILE A 597 12.97 47.74 -35.02
CA ILE A 597 13.70 48.57 -34.05
C ILE A 597 15.20 48.33 -34.17
N ALA A 598 15.59 47.12 -34.57
CA ALA A 598 16.97 46.75 -34.82
C ALA A 598 17.05 45.93 -36.12
N GLY A 599 18.21 46.02 -36.79
CA GLY A 599 18.47 45.23 -37.99
C GLY A 599 18.28 43.73 -37.73
N PRO A 600 17.83 42.97 -38.75
CA PRO A 600 17.66 41.53 -38.62
C PRO A 600 19.00 40.87 -38.30
N VAL A 601 19.02 40.03 -37.27
CA VAL A 601 20.17 39.20 -36.90
C VAL A 601 19.97 37.83 -37.53
N GLU A 602 20.92 37.37 -38.33
CA GLU A 602 20.94 35.99 -38.83
C GLU A 602 21.20 35.05 -37.65
N LEU A 603 20.33 34.06 -37.48
CA LEU A 603 20.38 33.09 -36.37
C LEU A 603 21.25 31.88 -36.71
#